data_AF-A0A7S0T0M1-F1
#
_entry.id   AF-A0A7S0T0M1-F1
#
_cell.length_a   1.000
_cell.length_b   1.000
_cell.length_c   1.000
_cell.angle_alpha   90.00
_cell.angle_beta   90.00
_cell.angle_gamma   90.00
#
_symmetry.space_group_name_H-M   'P 1'
#
loop_
_entity.id
_entity.type
_entity.pdbx_description
1 polymer ?
#
loop_
_entity_poly.entity_id
_entity_poly.type
_entity_poly.pdbx_seq_one_letter_code
_entity_poly.pdbx_strand_id
1 'polypeptide(L)'
;VGCRAPLVVFRRWPWRSSGEPLHFAYTGYSPRYEEARRAWYITRRGCRFLKGTSKRRLADPARMCRWIFYYGEEVCIAKLIFGCTHGLASMSEGAGYTPGCEYNQQRNHPINVHGCGIGWYACKKCGLVDEVGLDAYDRPTVYTTVAAPSHDRNLRALSKTISTSLLFGHVRAAGPGASVHQYNCHPFSKGRYMFMHNGDIARFNKVRRGLLSKLRDELFENISGTTDSELLFHLILNELPDCHTPQDP
;
A
#
# COMPACT_ATOMS: atom_id res chain seq x y z
N VAL A 1 6.62 20.44 1.44
CA VAL A 1 5.89 19.60 0.46
C VAL A 1 5.04 18.65 1.29
N GLY A 2 3.72 18.77 1.27
CA GLY A 2 2.86 17.97 2.13
C GLY A 2 2.35 16.74 1.38
N CYS A 3 2.54 15.54 1.95
CA CYS A 3 1.78 14.35 1.58
C CYS A 3 0.35 14.52 2.12
N ARG A 4 -0.67 14.23 1.31
CA ARG A 4 -2.10 14.39 1.69
C ARG A 4 -2.79 13.05 1.98
N ALA A 5 -2.05 12.04 2.45
CA ALA A 5 -2.55 10.67 2.45
C ALA A 5 -2.08 9.82 3.64
N PRO A 6 -2.89 8.81 4.04
CA PRO A 6 -2.45 7.73 4.91
C PRO A 6 -1.39 6.88 4.20
N LEU A 7 -0.37 6.48 4.97
CA LEU A 7 0.75 5.66 4.52
C LEU A 7 0.72 4.34 5.30
N VAL A 8 0.96 3.22 4.60
CA VAL A 8 1.02 1.90 5.23
C VAL A 8 2.31 1.22 4.79
N VAL A 9 3.29 1.22 5.70
CA VAL A 9 4.56 0.48 5.58
C VAL A 9 4.51 -0.65 6.59
N PHE A 10 4.67 -1.90 6.15
CA PHE A 10 4.73 -3.04 7.06
C PHE A 10 5.88 -3.97 6.75
N ARG A 11 6.34 -4.62 7.81
CA ARG A 11 7.18 -5.81 7.82
C ARG A 11 6.52 -6.87 8.71
N ARG A 12 6.87 -8.13 8.52
CA ARG A 12 6.42 -9.22 9.40
C ARG A 12 6.98 -9.06 10.82
N TRP A 13 6.15 -9.35 11.82
CA TRP A 13 6.53 -9.48 13.23
C TRP A 13 6.27 -10.91 13.73
N PRO A 14 6.97 -11.42 14.76
CA PRO A 14 6.62 -12.67 15.41
C PRO A 14 5.17 -12.61 15.95
N TRP A 15 4.33 -13.57 15.59
CA TRP A 15 2.95 -13.65 16.07
C TRP A 15 2.92 -13.82 17.60
N ARG A 16 2.35 -12.84 18.31
CA ARG A 16 2.04 -12.97 19.75
C ARG A 16 0.56 -13.33 19.88
N SER A 17 0.27 -14.46 20.51
CA SER A 17 -1.03 -15.14 20.59
C SER A 17 -2.10 -14.44 21.43
N SER A 18 -2.07 -13.11 21.59
CA SER A 18 -2.91 -12.40 22.57
C SER A 18 -3.63 -11.15 22.05
N GLY A 19 -3.88 -11.04 20.74
CA GLY A 19 -4.60 -9.89 20.17
C GLY A 19 -5.76 -10.31 19.27
N GLU A 20 -6.90 -9.64 19.41
CA GLU A 20 -8.03 -9.75 18.47
C GLU A 20 -7.59 -9.42 17.03
N PRO A 21 -8.20 -10.05 16.01
CA PRO A 21 -7.89 -9.77 14.61
C PRO A 21 -8.18 -8.30 14.26
N LEU A 22 -7.15 -7.58 13.79
CA LEU A 22 -7.27 -6.18 13.39
C LEU A 22 -7.68 -6.12 11.92
N HIS A 23 -8.97 -5.89 11.68
CA HIS A 23 -9.51 -5.57 10.36
C HIS A 23 -9.40 -4.06 10.12
N PHE A 24 -8.41 -3.61 9.33
CA PHE A 24 -8.36 -2.23 8.87
C PHE A 24 -8.53 -2.17 7.35
N ALA A 25 -9.73 -1.79 6.91
CA ALA A 25 -9.92 -1.16 5.62
C ALA A 25 -10.25 0.31 5.88
N TYR A 26 -9.37 1.25 5.53
CA TYR A 26 -9.77 2.65 5.59
C TYR A 26 -9.12 3.56 4.54
N THR A 27 -9.99 4.30 3.85
CA THR A 27 -9.64 5.39 2.94
C THR A 27 -10.37 6.65 3.42
N GLY A 28 -9.72 7.49 4.21
CA GLY A 28 -10.30 8.76 4.66
C GLY A 28 -9.50 9.44 5.77
N TYR A 29 -9.55 10.78 5.82
CA TYR A 29 -9.00 11.57 6.92
C TYR A 29 -10.16 11.98 7.84
N SER A 30 -10.19 11.51 9.09
CA SER A 30 -11.16 11.94 10.10
C SER A 30 -10.43 12.53 11.32
N PRO A 31 -10.74 13.76 11.77
CA PRO A 31 -10.15 14.35 12.96
C PRO A 31 -10.60 13.76 14.30
N ARG A 32 -11.49 12.75 14.32
CA ARG A 32 -12.30 12.39 15.50
C ARG A 32 -12.07 11.00 16.13
N TYR A 33 -10.93 10.36 15.91
CA TYR A 33 -10.62 9.10 16.61
C TYR A 33 -9.20 9.10 17.18
N GLU A 34 -9.08 9.46 18.46
CA GLU A 34 -7.81 9.50 19.23
C GLU A 34 -7.34 8.14 19.76
N GLU A 35 -8.10 7.06 19.58
CA GLU A 35 -7.80 5.75 20.17
C GLU A 35 -6.96 4.80 19.28
N ALA A 36 -6.71 5.13 18.01
CA ALA A 36 -5.85 4.32 17.11
C ALA A 36 -4.33 4.55 17.32
N ARG A 37 -3.93 5.04 18.50
CA ARG A 37 -2.55 5.48 18.81
C ARG A 37 -1.55 4.35 19.14
N ARG A 38 -1.92 3.07 19.08
CA ARG A 38 -1.02 1.96 19.47
C ARG A 38 -0.11 1.39 18.38
N ALA A 39 -0.19 1.85 17.13
CA ALA A 39 0.63 1.33 16.03
C ALA A 39 1.43 2.41 15.27
N TRP A 40 2.04 3.37 15.98
CA TRP A 40 2.88 4.39 15.34
C TRP A 40 4.03 4.82 16.25
N TYR A 41 5.18 4.16 16.13
CA TYR A 41 6.44 4.70 16.62
C TYR A 41 7.58 4.36 15.65
N ILE A 42 7.82 5.25 14.69
CA ILE A 42 9.18 5.55 14.21
C ILE A 42 9.34 7.08 14.28
N THR A 43 9.99 7.48 15.37
CA THR A 43 10.71 8.74 15.63
C THR A 43 10.01 10.07 15.30
N ARG A 44 9.30 10.61 16.30
CA ARG A 44 9.18 12.07 16.50
C ARG A 44 10.55 12.66 16.85
N ARG A 45 11.31 13.11 15.85
CA ARG A 45 12.22 14.26 16.00
C ARG A 45 12.14 15.12 14.75
N GLY A 46 11.47 16.28 14.85
CA GLY A 46 11.97 17.48 14.17
C GLY A 46 11.19 18.12 13.01
N CYS A 47 10.01 17.67 12.58
CA CYS A 47 9.30 18.37 11.47
C CYS A 47 8.17 19.28 11.96
N ARG A 48 8.45 20.58 12.17
CA ARG A 48 7.43 21.61 12.45
C ARG A 48 6.62 21.88 11.18
N PHE A 49 5.31 21.61 11.22
CA PHE A 49 4.37 22.03 10.19
C PHE A 49 4.13 23.54 10.28
N LEU A 50 4.63 24.30 9.30
CA LEU A 50 4.24 25.69 9.08
C LEU A 50 2.80 25.75 8.53
N LYS A 51 1.88 26.35 9.29
CA LYS A 51 0.53 26.70 8.82
C LYS A 51 0.63 27.89 7.86
N GLY A 52 0.45 27.64 6.56
CA GLY A 52 0.30 28.67 5.55
C GLY A 52 -1.12 28.66 4.97
N THR A 53 -1.90 29.69 5.26
CA THR A 53 -3.20 29.97 4.65
C THR A 53 -2.99 30.55 3.25
N SER A 54 -3.36 29.80 2.22
CA SER A 54 -3.35 30.30 0.85
C SER A 54 -4.43 29.57 0.04
N LYS A 55 -5.58 30.22 -0.18
CA LYS A 55 -6.58 29.82 -1.16
C LYS A 55 -5.92 29.76 -2.54
N ARG A 56 -5.55 28.56 -3.00
CA ARG A 56 -4.98 28.32 -4.34
C ARG A 56 -5.94 27.44 -5.14
N ARG A 57 -6.14 27.86 -6.39
CA ARG A 57 -6.82 27.15 -7.49
C ARG A 57 -6.66 25.63 -7.31
N LEU A 58 -7.78 24.92 -7.11
CA LEU A 58 -7.81 23.48 -6.94
C LEU A 58 -7.26 22.84 -8.22
N ALA A 59 -6.12 22.15 -8.10
CA ALA A 59 -5.69 21.21 -9.11
C ALA A 59 -6.78 20.13 -9.30
N ASP A 60 -6.85 19.55 -10.50
CA ASP A 60 -7.73 18.44 -10.84
C ASP A 60 -7.80 17.43 -9.68
N PRO A 61 -8.99 17.14 -9.12
CA PRO A 61 -9.11 16.34 -7.91
C PRO A 61 -8.47 14.96 -8.11
N ALA A 62 -7.43 14.69 -7.30
CA ALA A 62 -6.76 13.40 -7.28
C ALA A 62 -7.78 12.29 -6.98
N ARG A 63 -7.92 11.34 -7.90
CA ARG A 63 -8.76 10.15 -7.71
C ARG A 63 -8.12 9.26 -6.66
N MET A 64 -8.83 9.00 -5.57
CA MET A 64 -8.35 8.12 -4.51
C MET A 64 -8.68 6.67 -4.86
N CYS A 65 -7.67 5.83 -4.72
CA CYS A 65 -7.72 4.38 -4.90
C CYS A 65 -8.46 3.69 -3.74
N ARG A 66 -8.54 2.36 -3.75
CA ARG A 66 -9.02 1.56 -2.61
C ARG A 66 -7.98 0.51 -2.23
N TRP A 67 -7.92 0.21 -0.94
CA TRP A 67 -7.03 -0.82 -0.42
C TRP A 67 -7.64 -1.53 0.77
N ILE A 68 -7.20 -2.76 0.99
CA ILE A 68 -7.45 -3.57 2.17
C ILE A 68 -6.13 -3.91 2.83
N PHE A 69 -6.17 -4.01 4.15
CA PHE A 69 -5.11 -4.60 4.94
C PHE A 69 -5.73 -5.63 5.88
N TYR A 70 -5.07 -6.76 6.00
CA TYR A 70 -5.45 -7.81 6.92
C TYR A 70 -4.24 -8.24 7.73
N TYR A 71 -4.40 -8.28 9.05
CA TYR A 71 -3.47 -8.91 9.95
C TYR A 71 -4.23 -9.68 11.02
N GLY A 72 -4.03 -10.99 11.07
CA GLY A 72 -4.84 -11.86 11.93
C GLY A 72 -4.51 -13.34 11.75
N GLU A 73 -5.47 -14.18 12.11
CA GLU A 73 -5.39 -15.63 11.88
C GLU A 73 -5.18 -15.97 10.40
N GLU A 74 -4.66 -17.15 10.13
CA GLU A 74 -4.48 -17.58 8.75
C GLU A 74 -5.83 -17.67 8.03
N VAL A 75 -5.99 -16.90 6.95
CA VAL A 75 -7.21 -16.87 6.14
C VAL A 75 -6.89 -17.06 4.67
N CYS A 76 -7.76 -17.81 3.98
CA CYS A 76 -7.71 -17.93 2.53
C CYS A 76 -7.94 -16.56 1.86
N ILE A 77 -7.03 -16.14 0.99
CA ILE A 77 -7.06 -14.79 0.41
C ILE A 77 -8.27 -14.58 -0.49
N ALA A 78 -8.84 -15.64 -1.08
CA ALA A 78 -10.10 -15.56 -1.83
C ALA A 78 -11.26 -15.01 -1.00
N LYS A 79 -11.31 -15.29 0.31
CA LYS A 79 -12.34 -14.72 1.20
C LYS A 79 -12.23 -13.20 1.26
N LEU A 80 -11.01 -12.68 1.41
CA LEU A 80 -10.73 -11.24 1.52
C LEU A 80 -10.92 -10.50 0.19
N ILE A 81 -10.59 -11.15 -0.93
CA ILE A 81 -10.66 -10.51 -2.26
C ILE A 81 -12.08 -10.59 -2.84
N PHE A 82 -12.73 -11.76 -2.76
CA PHE A 82 -13.99 -12.05 -3.48
C PHE A 82 -15.16 -12.42 -2.57
N GLY A 83 -14.91 -12.89 -1.34
CA GLY A 83 -15.95 -13.45 -0.46
C GLY A 83 -16.62 -12.44 0.47
N CYS A 84 -15.93 -11.37 0.87
CA CYS A 84 -16.48 -10.36 1.76
C CYS A 84 -17.37 -9.35 1.01
N THR A 85 -18.41 -8.85 1.68
CA THR A 85 -19.28 -7.76 1.17
C THR A 85 -18.49 -6.53 0.72
N HIS A 86 -17.41 -6.22 1.46
CA HIS A 86 -16.47 -5.14 1.15
C HIS A 86 -15.09 -5.68 0.74
N GLY A 87 -15.06 -6.83 0.06
CA GLY A 87 -13.85 -7.39 -0.50
C GLY A 87 -13.26 -6.50 -1.60
N LEU A 88 -11.98 -6.75 -1.92
CA LEU A 88 -11.24 -5.90 -2.87
C LEU A 88 -11.91 -5.86 -4.26
N ALA A 89 -12.44 -6.99 -4.75
CA ALA A 89 -13.14 -7.05 -6.03
C ALA A 89 -14.41 -6.19 -6.02
N SER A 90 -15.23 -6.29 -4.97
CA SER A 90 -16.44 -5.48 -4.80
C SER A 90 -16.13 -3.98 -4.75
N MET A 91 -15.03 -3.59 -4.08
CA MET A 91 -14.57 -2.20 -4.01
C MET A 91 -13.96 -1.69 -5.33
N SER A 92 -13.63 -2.58 -6.27
CA SER A 92 -13.16 -2.20 -7.61
C SER A 92 -14.29 -1.73 -8.52
N GLU A 93 -15.47 -2.32 -8.40
CA GLU A 93 -16.58 -2.18 -9.37
C GLU A 93 -17.75 -1.32 -8.86
N GLY A 94 -17.87 -1.10 -7.56
CA GLY A 94 -18.95 -0.32 -6.95
C GLY A 94 -18.48 0.92 -6.19
N ALA A 95 -19.43 1.80 -5.86
CA ALA A 95 -19.21 2.95 -4.99
C ALA A 95 -18.60 2.48 -3.66
N GLY A 96 -17.27 2.56 -3.56
CA GLY A 96 -16.53 1.92 -2.48
C GLY A 96 -17.07 2.30 -1.11
N TYR A 97 -17.18 1.30 -0.23
CA TYR A 97 -17.55 1.50 1.16
C TYR A 97 -16.57 2.50 1.81
N THR A 98 -17.06 3.69 2.15
CA THR A 98 -16.28 4.81 2.67
C THR A 98 -16.95 5.36 3.94
N PRO A 99 -17.03 4.56 5.02
CA PRO A 99 -17.78 4.92 6.22
C PRO A 99 -17.20 6.18 6.87
N GLY A 100 -18.08 7.11 7.25
CA GLY A 100 -17.69 8.37 7.89
C GLY A 100 -16.99 9.38 6.99
N CYS A 101 -16.91 9.13 5.68
CA CYS A 101 -16.45 10.12 4.70
C CYS A 101 -17.64 10.73 3.96
N GLU A 102 -17.60 12.04 3.73
CA GLU A 102 -18.56 12.68 2.82
C GLU A 102 -18.45 12.05 1.42
N TYR A 103 -19.60 11.72 0.83
CA TYR A 103 -19.65 11.22 -0.52
C TYR A 103 -19.14 12.30 -1.48
N ASN A 104 -18.03 12.03 -2.15
CA ASN A 104 -17.38 12.96 -3.05
C ASN A 104 -16.89 12.19 -4.28
N GLN A 105 -17.65 12.17 -5.37
CA GLN A 105 -17.32 11.37 -6.56
C GLN A 105 -16.00 11.76 -7.24
N GLN A 106 -15.55 13.00 -7.04
CA GLN A 106 -14.29 13.49 -7.59
C GLN A 106 -13.08 12.87 -6.87
N ARG A 107 -13.17 12.66 -5.55
CA ARG A 107 -12.12 12.03 -4.73
C ARG A 107 -12.34 10.53 -4.54
N ASN A 108 -13.56 10.15 -4.19
CA ASN A 108 -14.02 8.77 -4.02
C ASN A 108 -14.59 8.25 -5.34
N HIS A 109 -13.69 7.98 -6.29
CA HIS A 109 -14.09 7.47 -7.59
C HIS A 109 -14.86 6.13 -7.44
N PRO A 110 -16.02 5.97 -8.11
CA PRO A 110 -16.87 4.78 -7.94
C PRO A 110 -16.27 3.52 -8.56
N ILE A 111 -15.26 3.65 -9.42
CA ILE A 111 -14.66 2.54 -10.16
C ILE A 111 -13.13 2.60 -10.05
N ASN A 112 -12.49 1.51 -9.64
CA ASN A 112 -11.04 1.41 -9.43
C ASN A 112 -10.44 0.27 -10.28
N VAL A 113 -10.61 0.34 -11.61
CA VAL A 113 -10.28 -0.77 -12.53
C VAL A 113 -8.95 -0.59 -13.28
N HIS A 114 -8.14 0.41 -12.93
CA HIS A 114 -6.90 0.73 -13.65
C HIS A 114 -5.67 -0.02 -13.11
N GLY A 115 -5.90 -1.18 -12.51
CA GLY A 115 -4.88 -2.04 -11.94
C GLY A 115 -5.23 -2.53 -10.54
N CYS A 116 -4.78 -3.75 -10.26
CA CYS A 116 -4.95 -4.46 -9.02
C CYS A 116 -3.58 -4.99 -8.56
N GLY A 117 -3.37 -5.05 -7.25
CA GLY A 117 -2.33 -5.91 -6.72
C GLY A 117 -2.64 -6.41 -5.33
N ILE A 118 -2.11 -7.60 -5.07
CA ILE A 118 -2.21 -8.33 -3.80
C ILE A 118 -0.80 -8.67 -3.36
N GLY A 119 -0.47 -8.38 -2.12
CA GLY A 119 0.75 -8.82 -1.49
C GLY A 119 0.46 -9.59 -0.21
N TRP A 120 1.23 -10.64 0.06
CA TRP A 120 1.09 -11.44 1.27
C TRP A 120 2.42 -11.98 1.74
N TYR A 121 2.48 -12.35 3.02
CA TYR A 121 3.59 -13.14 3.55
C TYR A 121 3.18 -14.60 3.66
N ALA A 122 4.09 -15.52 3.37
CA ALA A 122 3.82 -16.95 3.45
C ALA A 122 3.57 -17.39 4.91
N CYS A 123 2.63 -18.30 5.13
CA CYS A 123 2.37 -18.86 6.46
C CYS A 123 3.40 -19.90 6.90
N LYS A 124 4.13 -20.51 5.97
CA LYS A 124 5.09 -21.58 6.23
C LYS A 124 6.39 -21.35 5.47
N LYS A 125 7.52 -21.69 6.09
CA LYS A 125 8.82 -21.69 5.43
C LYS A 125 8.85 -22.76 4.35
N CYS A 126 9.36 -22.41 3.18
CA CYS A 126 9.63 -23.36 2.10
C CYS A 126 11.12 -23.73 2.02
N GLY A 127 11.99 -23.08 2.81
CA GLY A 127 13.43 -23.30 2.81
C GLY A 127 14.16 -22.66 1.63
N LEU A 128 13.47 -21.90 0.79
CA LEU A 128 14.11 -21.12 -0.27
C LEU A 128 14.66 -19.82 0.32
N VAL A 129 15.96 -19.63 0.14
CA VAL A 129 16.72 -18.46 0.56
C VAL A 129 17.37 -17.87 -0.69
N ASP A 130 17.38 -16.54 -0.78
CA ASP A 130 18.03 -15.86 -1.90
C ASP A 130 19.55 -15.64 -1.68
N GLU A 131 20.17 -14.97 -2.66
CA GLU A 131 21.60 -14.66 -2.66
C GLU A 131 22.05 -13.77 -1.49
N VAL A 132 21.12 -13.02 -0.87
CA VAL A 132 21.40 -12.15 0.28
C VAL A 132 21.03 -12.81 1.61
N GLY A 133 20.74 -14.11 1.61
CA GLY A 133 20.47 -14.89 2.82
C GLY A 133 19.06 -14.72 3.39
N LEU A 134 18.13 -14.10 2.65
CA LEU A 134 16.78 -13.84 3.12
C LEU A 134 15.81 -14.94 2.67
N ASP A 135 15.13 -15.57 3.65
CA ASP A 135 14.13 -16.62 3.42
C ASP A 135 12.89 -16.05 2.71
N ALA A 136 12.35 -16.80 1.74
CA ALA A 136 11.11 -16.45 1.05
C ALA A 136 9.93 -16.22 2.01
N TYR A 137 9.94 -16.85 3.19
CA TYR A 137 8.97 -16.65 4.26
C TYR A 137 8.98 -15.23 4.86
N ASP A 138 10.14 -14.59 4.89
CA ASP A 138 10.34 -13.25 5.42
C ASP A 138 10.18 -12.17 4.33
N ARG A 139 10.03 -12.59 3.08
CA ARG A 139 9.70 -11.72 1.95
C ARG A 139 8.20 -11.67 1.68
N PRO A 140 7.68 -10.50 1.31
CA PRO A 140 6.35 -10.41 0.73
C PRO A 140 6.35 -11.00 -0.69
N THR A 141 5.39 -11.88 -0.96
CA THR A 141 5.02 -12.24 -2.33
C THR A 141 4.04 -11.20 -2.86
N VAL A 142 4.25 -10.70 -4.08
CA VAL A 142 3.41 -9.68 -4.70
C VAL A 142 2.90 -10.17 -6.07
N TYR A 143 1.60 -10.05 -6.27
CA TYR A 143 0.92 -10.23 -7.55
C TYR A 143 0.32 -8.90 -7.96
N THR A 144 0.71 -8.35 -9.10
CA THR A 144 0.12 -7.13 -9.66
C THR A 144 -0.34 -7.36 -11.10
N THR A 145 -1.40 -6.66 -11.51
CA THR A 145 -1.98 -6.73 -12.84
C THR A 145 -2.62 -5.40 -13.20
N VAL A 146 -2.74 -5.10 -14.49
CA VAL A 146 -3.54 -3.95 -14.96
C VAL A 146 -5.04 -4.28 -15.06
N ALA A 147 -5.40 -5.55 -14.98
CA ALA A 147 -6.80 -5.99 -14.99
C ALA A 147 -7.51 -5.68 -13.67
N ALA A 148 -8.83 -5.50 -13.74
CA ALA A 148 -9.67 -5.48 -12.54
C ALA A 148 -9.66 -6.88 -11.86
N PRO A 149 -9.73 -6.96 -10.51
CA PRO A 149 -9.68 -8.24 -9.80
C PRO A 149 -10.74 -9.24 -10.25
N SER A 150 -11.93 -8.74 -10.61
CA SER A 150 -13.08 -9.51 -11.09
C SER A 150 -12.83 -10.22 -12.42
N HIS A 151 -12.02 -9.61 -13.29
CA HIS A 151 -11.72 -10.07 -14.66
C HIS A 151 -10.42 -10.87 -14.74
N ASP A 152 -9.67 -10.99 -13.64
CA ASP A 152 -8.43 -11.77 -13.60
C ASP A 152 -8.70 -13.22 -13.19
N ARG A 153 -8.77 -14.11 -14.19
CA ARG A 153 -8.98 -15.55 -13.99
C ARG A 153 -7.86 -16.18 -13.16
N ASN A 154 -6.61 -15.76 -13.35
CA ASN A 154 -5.45 -16.34 -12.67
C ASN A 154 -5.46 -15.96 -11.19
N LEU A 155 -5.71 -14.69 -10.89
CA LEU A 155 -5.89 -14.24 -9.50
C LEU A 155 -7.03 -14.98 -8.81
N ARG A 156 -8.17 -15.15 -9.49
CA ARG A 156 -9.32 -15.88 -8.93
C ARG A 156 -8.99 -17.36 -8.68
N ALA A 157 -8.21 -18.01 -9.53
CA ALA A 157 -7.80 -19.40 -9.33
C ALA A 157 -6.79 -19.52 -8.18
N LEU A 158 -5.69 -18.76 -8.22
CA LEU A 158 -4.62 -18.79 -7.24
C LEU A 158 -5.13 -18.44 -5.84
N SER A 159 -5.97 -17.42 -5.72
CA SER A 159 -6.48 -16.93 -4.43
C SER A 159 -7.20 -17.98 -3.57
N LYS A 160 -7.75 -19.04 -4.19
CA LYS A 160 -8.43 -20.13 -3.48
C LYS A 160 -7.48 -21.10 -2.78
N THR A 161 -6.21 -21.07 -3.15
CA THR A 161 -5.19 -22.01 -2.67
C THR A 161 -4.18 -21.36 -1.72
N ILE A 162 -4.18 -20.03 -1.65
CA ILE A 162 -3.24 -19.25 -0.86
C ILE A 162 -3.94 -18.78 0.42
N SER A 163 -3.28 -19.01 1.54
CA SER A 163 -3.68 -18.48 2.84
C SER A 163 -2.57 -17.62 3.43
N THR A 164 -2.94 -16.60 4.20
CA THR A 164 -1.99 -15.71 4.87
C THR A 164 -2.56 -15.15 6.17
N SER A 165 -1.67 -14.80 7.10
CA SER A 165 -1.97 -13.98 8.28
C SER A 165 -1.72 -12.49 8.04
N LEU A 166 -1.11 -12.10 6.92
CA LEU A 166 -0.76 -10.71 6.61
C LEU A 166 -0.94 -10.43 5.11
N LEU A 167 -2.01 -9.71 4.75
CA LEU A 167 -2.38 -9.39 3.37
C LEU A 167 -2.46 -7.87 3.16
N PHE A 168 -1.99 -7.45 1.99
CA PHE A 168 -2.16 -6.13 1.40
C PHE A 168 -2.92 -6.31 0.10
N GLY A 169 -3.97 -5.54 -0.12
CA GLY A 169 -4.68 -5.52 -1.40
C GLY A 169 -4.95 -4.10 -1.83
N HIS A 170 -4.77 -3.79 -3.11
CA HIS A 170 -4.93 -2.44 -3.63
C HIS A 170 -5.54 -2.48 -5.04
N VAL A 171 -6.47 -1.57 -5.30
CA VAL A 171 -7.04 -1.34 -6.64
C VAL A 171 -6.94 0.13 -7.00
N ARG A 172 -6.54 0.42 -8.22
CA ARG A 172 -6.15 1.76 -8.67
C ARG A 172 -7.26 2.48 -9.42
N ALA A 173 -7.45 3.75 -9.06
CA ALA A 173 -8.14 4.73 -9.89
C ALA A 173 -7.12 5.69 -10.49
N ALA A 174 -6.57 5.33 -11.66
CA ALA A 174 -5.70 6.23 -12.40
C ALA A 174 -6.47 7.50 -12.80
N GLY A 175 -5.88 8.67 -12.51
CA GLY A 175 -6.36 9.95 -13.01
C GLY A 175 -6.09 10.13 -14.51
N PRO A 176 -6.72 11.13 -15.16
CA PRO A 176 -6.41 11.46 -16.55
C PRO A 176 -4.90 11.67 -16.77
N GLY A 177 -4.35 11.06 -17.81
CA GLY A 177 -2.91 11.16 -18.14
C GLY A 177 -1.97 10.34 -17.25
N ALA A 178 -2.46 9.63 -16.23
CA ALA A 178 -1.63 8.72 -15.46
C ALA A 178 -1.36 7.42 -16.23
N SER A 179 -0.11 6.93 -16.17
CA SER A 179 0.29 5.69 -16.82
C SER A 179 -0.33 4.46 -16.14
N VAL A 180 -1.10 3.69 -16.91
CA VAL A 180 -1.62 2.38 -16.53
C VAL A 180 -0.60 1.32 -16.92
N HIS A 181 0.24 0.96 -15.95
CA HIS A 181 1.29 -0.04 -16.11
C HIS A 181 1.37 -0.93 -14.86
N GLN A 182 1.79 -2.18 -15.02
CA GLN A 182 1.89 -3.14 -13.93
C GLN A 182 2.87 -2.66 -12.83
N TYR A 183 4.03 -2.11 -13.21
CA TYR A 183 4.98 -1.50 -12.26
C TYR A 183 4.43 -0.30 -11.48
N ASN A 184 3.34 0.31 -11.94
CA ASN A 184 2.69 1.40 -11.20
C ASN A 184 1.62 0.88 -10.23
N CYS A 185 1.40 -0.43 -10.16
CA CYS A 185 0.39 -1.06 -9.31
C CYS A 185 0.97 -1.42 -7.95
N HIS A 186 0.30 -0.96 -6.89
CA HIS A 186 0.58 -1.38 -5.52
C HIS A 186 0.13 -2.82 -5.26
N PRO A 187 0.68 -3.51 -4.25
CA PRO A 187 1.73 -3.04 -3.35
C PRO A 187 3.13 -3.03 -3.98
N PHE A 188 3.98 -2.13 -3.51
CA PHE A 188 5.42 -2.17 -3.79
C PHE A 188 6.11 -3.04 -2.75
N SER A 189 7.18 -3.73 -3.13
CA SER A 189 7.99 -4.53 -2.21
C SER A 189 9.49 -4.41 -2.47
N LYS A 190 10.28 -4.50 -1.40
CA LYS A 190 11.74 -4.60 -1.44
C LYS A 190 12.23 -5.25 -0.16
N GLY A 191 13.06 -6.28 -0.29
CA GLY A 191 13.51 -7.07 0.85
C GLY A 191 12.31 -7.61 1.64
N ARG A 192 12.24 -7.29 2.92
CA ARG A 192 11.17 -7.71 3.84
C ARG A 192 10.04 -6.71 4.01
N TYR A 193 10.00 -5.67 3.18
CA TYR A 193 9.08 -4.56 3.32
C TYR A 193 8.08 -4.54 2.18
N MET A 194 6.84 -4.21 2.54
CA MET A 194 5.75 -4.00 1.60
C MET A 194 5.07 -2.66 1.88
N PHE A 195 4.62 -1.98 0.82
CA PHE A 195 4.09 -0.62 0.91
C PHE A 195 2.92 -0.36 -0.04
N MET A 196 1.91 0.35 0.48
CA MET A 196 0.80 0.91 -0.27
C MET A 196 0.63 2.40 0.04
N HIS A 197 0.22 3.17 -0.96
CA HIS A 197 -0.03 4.60 -0.82
C HIS A 197 -1.31 4.98 -1.55
N ASN A 198 -2.22 5.64 -0.84
CA ASN A 198 -3.47 6.11 -1.40
C ASN A 198 -3.55 7.64 -1.38
N GLY A 199 -3.10 8.26 -2.47
CA GLY A 199 -3.12 9.70 -2.68
C GLY A 199 -2.02 10.11 -3.64
N ASP A 200 -1.68 11.39 -3.61
CA ASP A 200 -0.68 11.99 -4.49
C ASP A 200 0.31 12.89 -3.73
N ILE A 201 1.53 12.97 -4.26
CA ILE A 201 2.52 13.97 -3.88
C ILE A 201 2.29 15.20 -4.76
N ALA A 202 1.81 16.26 -4.12
CA ALA A 202 1.54 17.52 -4.80
C ALA A 202 2.78 18.04 -5.55
N ARG A 203 2.59 18.36 -6.84
CA ARG A 203 3.64 18.85 -7.75
C ARG A 203 4.81 17.87 -7.91
N PHE A 204 4.52 16.57 -7.93
CA PHE A 204 5.53 15.51 -8.04
C PHE A 204 6.57 15.77 -9.13
N ASN A 205 6.18 16.14 -10.34
CA ASN A 205 7.12 16.42 -11.44
C ASN A 205 8.17 17.50 -11.12
N LYS A 206 7.87 18.46 -10.22
CA LYS A 206 8.81 19.51 -9.81
C LYS A 206 9.77 19.05 -8.72
N VAL A 207 9.35 18.10 -7.88
CA VAL A 207 10.14 17.62 -6.74
C VAL A 207 10.86 16.30 -7.03
N ARG A 208 10.39 15.52 -8.03
CA ARG A 208 10.89 14.18 -8.36
C ARG A 208 12.40 14.14 -8.50
N ARG A 209 12.98 15.03 -9.32
CA ARG A 209 14.44 15.07 -9.55
C ARG A 209 15.24 15.26 -8.26
N GLY A 210 14.83 16.18 -7.40
CA GLY A 210 15.53 16.45 -6.13
C GLY A 210 15.26 15.42 -5.05
N LEU A 211 14.23 14.58 -5.20
CA LEU A 211 13.98 13.43 -4.34
C LEU A 211 14.80 12.22 -4.79
N LEU A 212 14.87 11.97 -6.10
CA LEU A 212 15.70 10.91 -6.67
C LEU A 212 17.18 11.07 -6.29
N SER A 213 17.70 12.29 -6.31
CA SER A 213 19.10 12.58 -5.95
C SER A 213 19.46 12.34 -4.49
N LYS A 214 18.50 11.94 -3.63
CA LYS A 214 18.72 11.64 -2.21
C LYS A 214 18.82 10.14 -1.93
N LEU A 215 18.43 9.31 -2.89
CA LEU A 215 18.45 7.87 -2.72
C LEU A 215 19.89 7.36 -2.77
N ARG A 216 20.17 6.35 -1.95
CA ARG A 216 21.30 5.44 -2.17
C ARG A 216 21.21 4.81 -3.55
N ASP A 217 22.36 4.56 -4.18
CA ASP A 217 22.45 4.04 -5.55
C ASP A 217 21.62 2.76 -5.72
N GLU A 218 21.73 1.82 -4.78
CA GLU A 218 20.96 0.57 -4.78
C GLU A 218 19.45 0.83 -4.84
N LEU A 219 18.91 1.85 -4.17
CA LEU A 219 17.49 2.15 -4.15
C LEU A 219 17.06 2.94 -5.39
N PHE A 220 17.96 3.76 -5.92
CA PHE A 220 17.72 4.49 -7.16
C PHE A 220 17.56 3.53 -8.35
N GLU A 221 18.43 2.52 -8.46
CA GLU A 221 18.41 1.51 -9.53
C GLU A 221 17.18 0.60 -9.50
N ASN A 222 16.53 0.46 -8.34
CA ASN A 222 15.37 -0.41 -8.18
C ASN A 222 14.01 0.24 -8.53
N ILE A 223 14.01 1.53 -8.90
CA ILE A 223 12.78 2.21 -9.35
C ILE A 223 12.43 1.72 -10.76
N SER A 224 11.29 1.04 -10.89
CA SER A 224 10.81 0.47 -12.16
C SER A 224 9.65 1.26 -12.76
N GLY A 225 8.84 1.89 -11.93
CA GLY A 225 7.68 2.68 -12.32
C GLY A 225 7.94 4.18 -12.37
N THR A 226 6.84 4.90 -12.51
CA THR A 226 6.84 6.37 -12.70
C THR A 226 6.06 7.10 -11.61
N THR A 227 5.48 6.36 -10.67
CA THR A 227 4.62 6.93 -9.64
C THR A 227 5.41 7.65 -8.57
N ASP A 228 4.75 8.59 -7.92
CA ASP A 228 5.19 9.20 -6.67
C ASP A 228 5.25 8.20 -5.52
N SER A 229 4.33 7.25 -5.52
CA SER A 229 4.16 6.22 -4.51
C SER A 229 5.37 5.30 -4.41
N GLU A 230 5.92 4.88 -5.55
CA GLU A 230 7.14 4.07 -5.60
C GLU A 230 8.36 4.84 -5.12
N LEU A 231 8.52 6.09 -5.56
CA LEU A 231 9.63 6.93 -5.09
C LEU A 231 9.52 7.18 -3.58
N LEU A 232 8.30 7.40 -3.08
CA LEU A 232 8.07 7.55 -1.64
C LEU A 232 8.45 6.29 -0.87
N PHE A 233 8.13 5.11 -1.40
CA PHE A 233 8.55 3.85 -0.79
C PHE A 233 10.08 3.76 -0.68
N HIS A 234 10.80 4.03 -1.78
CA HIS A 234 12.25 3.99 -1.79
C HIS A 234 12.87 5.05 -0.86
N LEU A 235 12.28 6.24 -0.75
CA LEU A 235 12.71 7.24 0.22
C LEU A 235 12.53 6.76 1.67
N ILE A 236 11.45 6.04 1.98
CA ILE A 236 11.25 5.45 3.30
C ILE A 236 12.33 4.39 3.58
N LEU A 237 12.59 3.51 2.62
CA LEU A 237 13.66 2.51 2.73
C LEU A 237 15.05 3.15 2.86
N ASN A 238 15.25 4.32 2.25
CA ASN A 238 16.51 5.06 2.33
C ASN A 238 16.86 5.45 3.77
N GLU A 239 15.85 5.70 4.60
CA GLU A 239 16.02 6.03 6.03
C GLU A 239 16.17 4.78 6.92
N LEU A 240 15.96 3.57 6.37
CA LEU A 240 16.14 2.33 7.11
C LEU A 240 17.58 1.83 6.98
N PRO A 241 18.17 1.26 8.05
CA PRO A 241 19.56 0.79 8.01
C PRO A 241 19.76 -0.30 6.96
N ASP A 242 18.79 -1.21 6.86
CA ASP A 242 18.81 -2.32 5.93
C ASP A 242 17.39 -2.80 5.61
N CYS A 243 17.21 -3.32 4.40
CA CYS A 243 15.95 -3.90 3.93
C CYS A 243 15.91 -5.44 4.00
N HIS A 244 17.04 -6.11 4.25
CA HIS A 244 17.19 -7.56 4.20
C HIS A 244 17.28 -8.23 5.57
N THR A 245 18.01 -7.65 6.51
CA THR A 245 18.33 -8.26 7.79
C THR A 245 17.15 -8.20 8.74
N PRO A 246 16.80 -9.33 9.39
CA PRO A 246 16.02 -9.34 10.61
C PRO A 246 16.63 -8.48 11.70
N GLN A 247 16.17 -7.23 11.81
CA GLN A 247 16.40 -6.45 13.01
C GLN A 247 15.60 -7.08 14.15
N ASP A 248 16.33 -7.55 15.17
CA ASP A 248 15.75 -7.99 16.43
C ASP A 248 14.96 -6.81 17.08
N PRO A 249 13.93 -7.09 17.90
CA PRO A 249 13.05 -6.09 18.52
C PRO A 249 13.76 -4.96 19.27
#